data_AF-A0A7C3BZB2-F1
#
_entry.id   AF-A0A7C3BZB2-F1
#
_cell.length_a   1.000
_cell.length_b   1.000
_cell.length_c   1.000
_cell.angle_alpha   90.00
_cell.angle_beta   90.00
_cell.angle_gamma   90.00
#
_symmetry.space_group_name_H-M   'P 1'
#
loop_
_entity.id
_entity.type
_entity.pdbx_description
1 polymer ?
#
loop_
_entity_poly.entity_id
_entity_poly.type
_entity_poly.pdbx_seq_one_letter_code
_entity_poly.pdbx_strand_id
1 'polypeptide(L)'
;MLYFRIFVMTKKQILHAIEHAYEYHVEQMEKVTLLVEGNKVKNPTPRMKNECDFGKWLYGDASRIKRLLGLQFYKDMELIHEFWHIEYEKIYDLYYRDDEDGLLTKIFGNRRRLSEEEREEVQEYYQALSRATDDLLDALSASKRRILALKEYIFKNID
;
A
#
# COMPACT_ATOMS: atom_id res chain seq x y z
N MET A 1 14.58 -31.20 -17.82
CA MET A 1 13.91 -30.00 -18.37
C MET A 1 12.74 -29.66 -17.45
N LEU A 2 13.00 -28.86 -16.42
CA LEU A 2 12.00 -28.47 -15.42
C LEU A 2 11.14 -27.35 -16.01
N TYR A 3 9.89 -27.67 -16.34
CA TYR A 3 8.88 -26.67 -16.64
C TYR A 3 8.62 -25.86 -15.37
N PHE A 4 9.15 -24.63 -15.32
CA PHE A 4 8.66 -23.63 -14.39
C PHE A 4 7.17 -23.41 -14.70
N ARG A 5 6.28 -23.94 -13.85
CA ARG A 5 4.88 -23.54 -13.84
C ARG A 5 4.84 -22.07 -13.44
N ILE A 6 4.81 -21.18 -14.43
CA ILE A 6 4.36 -19.80 -14.22
C ILE A 6 2.93 -19.93 -13.69
N PHE A 7 2.71 -19.54 -12.44
CA PHE A 7 1.38 -19.53 -11.85
C PHE A 7 0.59 -18.41 -12.54
N VAL A 8 -0.09 -18.75 -13.65
CA VAL A 8 -0.87 -17.80 -14.44
C VAL A 8 -1.98 -17.21 -13.56
N MET A 9 -1.84 -15.96 -13.14
CA MET A 9 -2.90 -15.27 -12.41
C MET A 9 -4.14 -15.11 -13.30
N THR A 10 -5.26 -15.64 -12.82
CA THR A 10 -6.58 -15.53 -13.46
C THR A 10 -7.15 -14.12 -13.31
N LYS A 11 -8.09 -13.75 -14.18
CA LYS A 11 -8.85 -12.49 -14.06
C LYS A 11 -9.45 -12.32 -12.67
N LYS A 12 -10.04 -13.38 -12.12
CA LYS A 12 -10.63 -13.40 -10.77
C LYS A 12 -9.60 -13.07 -9.69
N GLN A 13 -8.41 -13.67 -9.75
CA GLN A 13 -7.36 -13.40 -8.77
C GLN A 13 -6.85 -11.96 -8.84
N ILE A 14 -6.77 -11.38 -10.04
CA ILE A 14 -6.35 -9.98 -10.22
C ILE A 14 -7.42 -9.02 -9.68
N LEU A 15 -8.69 -9.26 -9.99
CA LEU A 15 -9.79 -8.46 -9.45
C LEU A 15 -9.83 -8.51 -7.93
N HIS A 16 -9.69 -9.71 -7.35
CA HIS A 16 -9.62 -9.89 -5.92
C HIS A 16 -8.42 -9.17 -5.29
N ALA A 17 -7.25 -9.19 -5.94
CA ALA A 17 -6.08 -8.46 -5.45
C ALA A 17 -6.30 -6.94 -5.46
N ILE A 18 -6.95 -6.40 -6.49
CA ILE A 18 -7.30 -4.96 -6.56
C ILE A 18 -8.33 -4.59 -5.48
N GLU A 19 -9.35 -5.42 -5.27
CA GLU A 19 -10.36 -5.21 -4.20
C GLU A 19 -9.73 -5.26 -2.81
N HIS A 20 -8.90 -6.28 -2.56
CA HIS A 20 -8.19 -6.42 -1.30
C HIS A 20 -7.23 -5.24 -1.06
N ALA A 21 -6.54 -4.75 -2.10
CA ALA A 21 -5.69 -3.57 -1.98
C ALA A 21 -6.48 -2.31 -1.61
N TYR A 22 -7.68 -2.14 -2.18
CA TYR A 22 -8.57 -1.04 -1.86
C TYR A 22 -8.96 -1.08 -0.37
N GLU A 23 -9.51 -2.21 0.07
CA GLU A 23 -9.96 -2.40 1.46
C GLU A 23 -8.80 -2.25 2.45
N TYR A 24 -7.63 -2.80 2.11
CA TYR A 24 -6.44 -2.72 2.94
C TYR A 24 -6.00 -1.28 3.21
N HIS A 25 -5.96 -0.41 2.19
CA HIS A 25 -5.53 0.98 2.38
C HIS A 25 -6.56 1.83 3.11
N VAL A 26 -7.86 1.52 2.97
CA VAL A 26 -8.91 2.10 3.83
C VAL A 26 -8.64 1.73 5.29
N GLU A 27 -8.41 0.45 5.59
CA GLU A 27 -8.10 -0.02 6.95
C GLU A 27 -6.79 0.61 7.48
N GLN A 28 -5.78 0.81 6.63
CA GLN A 28 -4.55 1.49 7.06
C GLN A 28 -4.82 2.96 7.40
N MET A 29 -5.66 3.67 6.65
CA MET A 29 -6.01 5.05 7.00
C MET A 29 -6.80 5.15 8.30
N GLU A 30 -7.69 4.21 8.59
CA GLU A 30 -8.36 4.13 9.89
C GLU A 30 -7.35 3.95 11.03
N LYS A 31 -6.36 3.09 10.84
CA LYS A 31 -5.24 2.90 11.78
C LYS A 31 -4.41 4.17 11.97
N VAL A 32 -4.06 4.86 10.89
CA VAL A 32 -3.31 6.12 10.97
C VAL A 32 -4.13 7.20 11.68
N THR A 33 -5.44 7.29 11.39
CA THR A 33 -6.35 8.21 12.09
C THR A 33 -6.31 7.97 13.60
N LEU A 34 -6.46 6.71 14.03
CA LEU A 34 -6.35 6.34 15.43
C LEU A 34 -5.00 6.73 16.04
N LEU A 35 -3.89 6.52 15.32
CA LEU A 35 -2.55 6.91 15.77
C LEU A 35 -2.48 8.43 16.02
N VAL A 36 -2.89 9.22 15.03
CA VAL A 36 -2.89 10.69 15.04
C VAL A 36 -3.77 11.26 16.15
N GLU A 37 -4.94 10.65 16.39
CA GLU A 37 -5.90 11.08 17.41
C GLU A 37 -5.47 10.82 18.85
N GLY A 38 -4.40 10.06 19.07
CA GLY A 38 -4.03 9.73 20.42
C GLY A 38 -4.36 8.29 20.85
N ASN A 39 -4.66 7.38 19.93
CA ASN A 39 -4.97 5.98 20.25
C ASN A 39 -3.78 5.03 19.96
N LYS A 40 -3.80 3.85 20.61
CA LYS A 40 -2.86 2.75 20.32
C LYS A 40 -3.39 1.93 19.14
N VAL A 41 -2.51 1.52 18.21
CA VAL A 41 -2.90 0.87 16.96
C VAL A 41 -2.30 -0.52 16.83
N LYS A 42 -3.12 -1.58 16.92
CA LYS A 42 -2.63 -2.96 16.76
C LYS A 42 -2.15 -3.23 15.32
N ASN A 43 -0.99 -3.89 15.19
CA ASN A 43 -0.38 -4.27 13.91
C ASN A 43 -0.23 -3.08 12.95
N PRO A 44 0.74 -2.17 13.18
CA PRO A 44 0.95 -1.01 12.33
C PRO A 44 1.23 -1.42 10.89
N THR A 45 0.94 -0.53 9.95
CA THR A 45 1.22 -0.74 8.53
C THR A 45 2.72 -1.02 8.32
N PRO A 46 3.10 -1.96 7.44
CA PRO A 46 4.49 -2.15 7.05
C PRO A 46 5.08 -0.84 6.52
N ARG A 47 6.30 -0.50 6.96
CA ARG A 47 6.97 0.73 6.53
C ARG A 47 7.37 0.66 5.06
N MET A 48 7.95 -0.47 4.65
CA MET A 48 8.43 -0.62 3.29
C MET A 48 7.30 -0.96 2.32
N LYS A 49 7.24 -0.23 1.20
CA LYS A 49 6.22 -0.41 0.15
C LYS A 49 6.15 -1.83 -0.41
N ASN A 50 7.22 -2.60 -0.37
CA ASN A 50 7.26 -3.98 -0.86
C ASN A 50 6.86 -5.04 0.19
N GLU A 51 6.63 -4.63 1.44
CA GLU A 51 6.24 -5.52 2.53
C GLU A 51 4.73 -5.55 2.76
N CYS A 52 3.99 -4.53 2.31
CA CYS A 52 2.53 -4.57 2.29
C CYS A 52 2.04 -5.55 1.22
N ASP A 53 0.87 -6.17 1.43
CA ASP A 53 0.37 -7.23 0.54
C ASP A 53 0.06 -6.70 -0.87
N PHE A 54 -0.36 -5.44 -0.97
CA PHE A 54 -0.51 -4.76 -2.26
C PHE A 54 0.82 -4.60 -2.98
N GLY A 55 1.89 -4.18 -2.29
CA GLY A 55 3.22 -4.06 -2.86
C GLY A 55 3.79 -5.40 -3.33
N LYS A 56 3.64 -6.45 -2.53
CA LYS A 56 4.02 -7.82 -2.93
C LYS A 56 3.34 -8.24 -4.23
N TRP A 57 2.05 -7.90 -4.37
CA TRP A 57 1.28 -8.17 -5.58
C TRP A 57 1.72 -7.30 -6.77
N LEU A 58 1.82 -5.98 -6.57
CA LEU A 58 2.11 -5.00 -7.62
C LEU A 58 3.51 -5.22 -8.21
N TYR A 59 4.50 -5.50 -7.36
CA TYR A 59 5.90 -5.64 -7.76
C TYR A 59 6.33 -7.08 -8.04
N GLY A 60 5.60 -8.09 -7.55
CA GLY A 60 5.97 -9.51 -7.67
C GLY A 60 6.03 -10.00 -9.12
N ASP A 61 4.99 -9.72 -9.92
CA ASP A 61 4.97 -9.94 -11.37
C ASP A 61 4.66 -8.63 -12.11
N ALA A 62 5.50 -7.62 -11.83
CA ALA A 62 5.34 -6.27 -12.36
C ALA A 62 5.19 -6.25 -13.90
N SER A 63 5.89 -7.15 -14.61
CA SER A 63 5.84 -7.23 -16.07
C SER A 63 4.43 -7.55 -16.58
N ARG A 64 3.79 -8.55 -15.97
CA ARG A 64 2.46 -9.02 -16.34
C ARG A 64 1.38 -8.03 -15.91
N ILE A 65 1.46 -7.53 -14.67
CA ILE A 65 0.51 -6.53 -14.17
C ILE A 65 0.57 -5.26 -15.03
N LYS A 66 1.77 -4.79 -15.37
CA LYS A 66 1.98 -3.66 -16.28
C LYS A 66 1.38 -3.87 -17.66
N ARG A 67 1.50 -5.07 -18.26
CA ARG A 67 0.86 -5.35 -19.56
C ARG A 67 -0.66 -5.36 -19.47
N LEU A 68 -1.23 -5.95 -18.42
CA LEU A 68 -2.67 -6.04 -18.21
C LEU A 68 -3.29 -4.66 -17.98
N LEU A 69 -2.70 -3.87 -17.09
CA LEU A 69 -3.16 -2.53 -16.75
C LEU A 69 -2.77 -1.48 -17.81
N GLY A 70 -1.74 -1.75 -18.60
CA GLY A 70 -1.10 -0.75 -19.43
C GLY A 70 -0.12 0.11 -18.62
N LEU A 71 0.88 0.65 -19.34
CA LEU A 71 1.99 1.38 -18.73
C LEU A 71 1.52 2.55 -17.85
N GLN A 72 0.53 3.32 -18.31
CA GLN A 72 0.04 4.51 -17.61
C GLN A 72 -0.56 4.14 -16.24
N PHE A 73 -1.58 3.28 -16.22
CA PHE A 73 -2.25 2.85 -14.98
C PHE A 73 -1.28 2.19 -13.98
N TYR A 74 -0.34 1.38 -14.48
CA TYR A 74 0.67 0.78 -13.63
C TYR A 74 1.60 1.84 -13.00
N LYS A 75 2.10 2.78 -13.81
CA LYS A 75 2.99 3.86 -13.35
C LYS A 75 2.31 4.76 -12.35
N ASP A 76 1.05 5.13 -12.58
CA ASP A 76 0.29 6.00 -11.69
C ASP A 76 0.12 5.33 -10.32
N MET A 77 -0.32 4.06 -10.28
CA MET A 77 -0.42 3.32 -9.02
C MET A 77 0.93 3.15 -8.32
N GLU A 78 2.00 2.85 -9.07
CA GLU A 78 3.35 2.69 -8.51
C GLU A 78 3.83 3.97 -7.82
N LEU A 79 3.65 5.12 -8.45
CA LEU A 79 4.06 6.42 -7.92
C LEU A 79 3.24 6.83 -6.70
N ILE A 80 1.91 6.69 -6.77
CA ILE A 80 1.02 7.05 -5.65
C ILE A 80 1.30 6.15 -4.45
N HIS A 81 1.48 4.84 -4.67
CA HIS A 81 1.78 3.88 -3.61
C HIS A 81 3.14 4.12 -2.94
N GLU A 82 4.16 4.46 -3.73
CA GLU A 82 5.46 4.85 -3.19
C GLU A 82 5.35 6.12 -2.34
N PHE A 83 4.66 7.14 -2.84
CA PHE A 83 4.42 8.37 -2.11
C PHE A 83 3.64 8.13 -0.81
N TRP A 84 2.61 7.28 -0.85
CA TRP A 84 1.84 6.88 0.33
C TRP A 84 2.75 6.32 1.44
N HIS A 85 3.65 5.39 1.09
CA HIS A 85 4.58 4.82 2.07
C HIS A 85 5.60 5.83 2.60
N ILE A 86 6.04 6.78 1.77
CA ILE A 86 6.94 7.88 2.20
C ILE A 86 6.25 8.75 3.25
N GLU A 87 5.01 9.19 3.02
CA GLU A 87 4.29 10.02 3.99
C GLU A 87 3.94 9.25 5.27
N TYR A 88 3.57 7.98 5.15
CA TYR A 88 3.34 7.12 6.31
C TYR A 88 4.60 6.93 7.16
N GLU A 89 5.76 6.74 6.53
CA GLU A 89 7.03 6.59 7.23
C GLU A 89 7.38 7.83 8.06
N LYS A 90 7.13 9.04 7.56
CA LYS A 90 7.35 10.28 8.33
C LYS A 90 6.48 10.34 9.58
N ILE A 91 5.20 9.96 9.47
CA ILE A 91 4.29 9.87 10.62
C ILE A 91 4.81 8.83 11.61
N TYR A 92 5.17 7.64 11.12
CA TYR A 92 5.70 6.56 11.94
C TYR A 92 6.95 7.00 12.71
N ASP A 93 7.92 7.60 12.02
CA ASP A 93 9.17 8.02 12.64
C ASP A 93 8.92 9.06 13.74
N LEU A 94 8.02 10.03 13.56
CA LEU A 94 7.70 11.00 14.62
C LEU A 94 7.19 10.33 15.90
N TYR A 95 6.35 9.29 15.78
CA TYR A 95 5.79 8.56 16.91
C TYR A 95 6.73 7.53 17.53
N TYR A 96 7.72 7.02 16.79
CA TYR A 96 8.53 5.86 17.15
C TYR A 96 10.07 6.05 17.04
N ARG A 97 10.57 7.27 16.77
CA ARG A 97 12.01 7.56 16.53
C ARG A 97 13.00 7.06 17.60
N ASP A 98 12.57 6.95 18.86
CA ASP A 98 13.46 6.63 19.98
C ASP A 98 13.58 5.11 20.27
N ASP A 99 13.01 4.23 19.42
CA ASP A 99 13.14 2.77 19.52
C ASP A 99 14.44 2.21 18.85
N GLU A 100 15.47 3.04 18.66
CA GLU A 100 16.76 2.62 18.07
C GLU A 100 17.61 1.72 18.99
N ASP A 101 17.30 1.63 20.28
CA ASP A 101 17.93 0.66 21.20
C ASP A 101 17.29 -0.74 21.06
N GLY A 102 17.55 -1.38 19.90
CA GLY A 102 17.70 -2.83 19.81
C GLY A 102 16.44 -3.66 19.50
N LEU A 103 16.13 -3.80 18.20
CA LEU A 103 15.69 -5.02 17.48
C LEU A 103 14.55 -5.93 18.02
N LEU A 104 13.95 -5.73 19.20
CA LEU A 104 12.97 -6.65 19.79
C LEU A 104 11.99 -6.02 20.82
N THR A 105 11.47 -4.80 20.66
CA THR A 105 10.18 -4.43 21.29
C THR A 105 9.02 -5.05 20.48
N LYS A 106 9.05 -6.37 20.34
CA LYS A 106 7.94 -7.17 19.85
C LYS A 106 6.71 -6.79 20.67
N ILE A 107 5.75 -6.13 19.99
CA ILE A 107 4.40 -5.82 20.47
C ILE A 107 4.36 -4.53 21.33
N PHE A 108 4.11 -3.39 20.67
CA PHE A 108 3.64 -2.13 21.32
C PHE A 108 4.61 -1.42 22.26
N GLY A 109 5.74 -0.94 21.74
CA GLY A 109 6.53 0.13 22.40
C GLY A 109 5.68 1.41 22.53
N ASN A 110 5.68 2.04 23.70
CA ASN A 110 4.88 3.24 23.96
C ASN A 110 5.29 4.34 22.98
N ARG A 111 4.36 4.75 22.11
CA ARG A 111 4.53 5.93 21.26
C ARG A 111 5.01 7.13 22.09
N ARG A 112 5.84 7.97 21.48
CA ARG A 112 6.30 9.20 22.10
C ARG A 112 5.16 10.21 22.21
N ARG A 113 5.25 11.10 23.21
CA ARG A 113 4.44 12.31 23.26
C ARG A 113 5.10 13.35 22.35
N LEU A 114 4.40 13.76 21.30
CA LEU A 114 4.86 14.78 20.36
C LEU A 114 4.78 16.19 20.97
N SER A 115 5.73 17.05 20.59
CA SER A 115 5.67 18.51 20.78
C SER A 115 4.53 19.11 19.94
N GLU A 116 4.27 20.42 20.09
CA GLU A 116 3.25 21.07 19.25
C GLU A 116 3.70 21.14 17.78
N GLU A 117 4.96 21.50 17.53
CA GLU A 117 5.56 21.52 16.19
C GLU A 117 5.48 20.15 15.51
N GLU A 118 5.79 19.08 16.24
CA GLU A 118 5.72 17.71 15.71
C GLU A 118 4.29 17.26 15.45
N ARG A 119 3.30 17.80 16.17
CA ARG A 119 1.88 17.54 15.88
C ARG A 119 1.45 18.24 14.60
N GLU A 120 1.89 19.47 14.38
CA GLU A 120 1.64 20.19 13.14
C GLU A 120 2.24 19.41 11.95
N GLU A 121 3.49 18.95 12.06
CA GLU A 121 4.12 18.08 11.05
C GLU A 121 3.30 16.80 10.78
N VAL A 122 2.86 16.10 11.84
CA VAL A 122 2.00 14.92 11.69
C VAL A 122 0.71 15.25 10.94
N GLN A 123 0.08 16.40 11.21
CA GLN A 123 -1.14 16.80 10.50
C GLN A 123 -0.86 17.06 9.01
N GLU A 124 0.26 17.69 8.67
CA GLU A 124 0.66 17.91 7.29
C GLU A 124 0.88 16.58 6.54
N TYR A 125 1.66 15.67 7.13
CA TYR A 125 1.90 14.34 6.55
C TYR A 125 0.61 13.52 6.46
N TYR A 126 -0.26 13.61 7.47
CA TYR A 126 -1.56 12.94 7.47
C TYR A 126 -2.46 13.45 6.32
N GLN A 127 -2.51 14.76 6.08
CA GLN A 127 -3.26 15.33 4.97
C GLN A 127 -2.68 14.92 3.60
N ALA A 128 -1.36 14.80 3.49
CA ALA A 128 -0.71 14.31 2.28
C ALA A 128 -1.03 12.82 2.05
N LEU A 129 -0.95 12.01 3.11
CA LEU A 129 -1.27 10.58 3.09
C LEU A 129 -2.75 10.32 2.76
N SER A 130 -3.66 11.13 3.31
CA SER A 130 -5.10 11.03 3.01
C SER A 130 -5.37 11.31 1.52
N ARG A 131 -4.78 12.36 0.96
CA ARG A 131 -4.90 12.66 -0.49
C ARG A 131 -4.31 11.54 -1.35
N ALA A 132 -3.13 11.04 -0.98
CA ALA A 132 -2.51 9.90 -1.66
C ALA A 132 -3.39 8.64 -1.59
N THR A 133 -4.13 8.45 -0.48
CA THR A 133 -5.08 7.35 -0.35
C THR A 133 -6.22 7.51 -1.34
N ASP A 134 -6.86 8.67 -1.38
CA ASP A 134 -7.96 8.94 -2.32
C ASP A 134 -7.52 8.70 -3.78
N ASP A 135 -6.35 9.24 -4.15
CA ASP A 135 -5.76 9.03 -5.48
C ASP A 135 -5.48 7.55 -5.77
N LEU A 136 -5.01 6.78 -4.78
CA LEU A 136 -4.75 5.35 -4.92
C LEU A 136 -6.05 4.56 -5.10
N LEU A 137 -7.09 4.87 -4.31
CA LEU A 137 -8.40 4.22 -4.39
C LEU A 137 -9.06 4.47 -5.75
N ASP A 138 -8.90 5.68 -6.30
CA ASP A 138 -9.35 6.02 -7.65
C ASP A 138 -8.58 5.26 -8.73
N ALA A 139 -7.26 5.18 -8.60
CA ALA A 139 -6.41 4.42 -9.53
C ALA A 139 -6.70 2.91 -9.50
N LEU A 140 -6.95 2.34 -8.32
CA LEU A 140 -7.39 0.96 -8.13
C LEU A 140 -8.77 0.73 -8.78
N SER A 141 -9.71 1.64 -8.57
CA SER A 141 -11.04 1.57 -9.17
C SER A 141 -11.00 1.65 -10.69
N ALA A 142 -10.16 2.51 -11.25
CA ALA A 142 -9.94 2.61 -12.69
C ALA A 142 -9.29 1.34 -13.25
N SER A 143 -8.28 0.81 -12.56
CA SER A 143 -7.63 -0.46 -12.89
C SER A 143 -8.61 -1.63 -12.87
N LYS A 144 -9.50 -1.70 -11.87
CA LYS A 144 -10.58 -2.69 -11.79
C LYS A 144 -11.50 -2.65 -13.01
N ARG A 145 -11.98 -1.45 -13.37
CA ARG A 145 -12.84 -1.25 -14.56
C ARG A 145 -12.16 -1.73 -15.84
N ARG A 146 -10.86 -1.42 -15.99
CA ARG A 146 -10.06 -1.91 -17.12
C ARG A 146 -9.98 -3.43 -17.15
N ILE A 147 -9.61 -4.08 -16.04
CA ILE A 147 -9.52 -5.55 -15.97
C ILE A 147 -10.86 -6.19 -16.29
N LEU A 148 -11.98 -5.63 -15.79
CA LEU A 148 -13.33 -6.11 -16.11
C LEU A 148 -13.64 -6.08 -17.61
N ALA A 149 -13.19 -5.04 -18.33
CA ALA A 149 -13.40 -4.90 -19.77
C ALA A 149 -12.57 -5.89 -20.62
N LEU A 150 -11.46 -6.42 -20.09
CA LEU A 150 -10.62 -7.40 -20.80
C LEU A 150 -11.32 -8.75 -20.93
N LYS A 151 -11.13 -9.40 -22.08
CA LYS A 151 -11.62 -10.76 -22.35
C LYS A 151 -10.76 -11.80 -21.63
N GLU A 152 -11.37 -12.91 -21.20
CA GLU A 152 -10.69 -14.00 -20.46
C GLU A 152 -9.44 -14.54 -21.15
N TYR A 153 -9.44 -14.63 -22.49
CA TYR A 153 -8.31 -15.17 -23.23
C TYR A 153 -7.03 -14.32 -23.08
N ILE A 154 -7.15 -13.02 -22.75
CA ILE A 154 -5.99 -12.14 -22.55
C ILE A 154 -5.14 -12.62 -21.38
N PHE A 155 -5.78 -13.09 -20.30
CA PHE A 155 -5.07 -13.55 -19.09
C PHE A 155 -4.33 -14.89 -19.28
N LYS A 156 -4.69 -15.65 -20.33
CA LYS A 156 -4.03 -16.92 -20.66
C LYS A 156 -2.83 -16.75 -21.58
N ASN A 157 -2.74 -15.63 -22.29
CA ASN A 157 -1.78 -15.41 -23.39
C ASN A 157 -0.82 -14.24 -23.12
N ILE A 158 -0.68 -13.80 -21.86
CA ILE A 158 0.11 -12.62 -21.48
C ILE A 158 1.38 -13.03 -20.73
N ASP A 159 2.38 -13.49 -21.49
CA ASP A 159 3.72 -13.83 -21.00
C ASP A 159 4.74 -12.72 -21.29
#